data_AF-A0A2S3U9A0-F1
#
_entry.id   AF-A0A2S3U9A0-F1
#
_cell.length_a   1.000
_cell.length_b   1.000
_cell.length_c   1.000
_cell.angle_alpha   90.00
_cell.angle_beta   90.00
_cell.angle_gamma   90.00
#
_symmetry.space_group_name_H-M   'P 1'
#
loop_
_entity.id
_entity.type
_entity.pdbx_description
1 polymer ?
#
loop_
_entity_poly.entity_id
_entity_poly.type
_entity_poly.pdbx_seq_one_letter_code
_entity_poly.pdbx_strand_id
1 'polypeptide(L)' 'MLKMVAFDFDGTLAPTIPMVIKAFRSSVAPYVEHELTTQAIVHTFGLNEIGMVKSVAGPRWRKR' A
#
# COMPACT_ATOMS: atom_id res chain seq x y z
N MET A 1 -20.40 24.87 14.65
CA MET A 1 -21.02 23.54 14.74
C MET A 1 -20.32 22.62 13.77
N LEU A 2 -19.79 21.48 14.26
CA LEU A 2 -19.17 20.47 13.40
C LEU A 2 -20.23 19.88 12.47
N LYS A 3 -19.91 19.74 11.19
CA LYS A 3 -20.84 19.25 10.16
C LYS A 3 -20.60 17.79 9.77
N MET A 4 -19.34 17.35 9.79
CA MET A 4 -18.94 16.00 9.39
C MET A 4 -17.54 15.71 9.93
N VAL A 5 -17.29 14.42 10.19
CA VAL A 5 -15.95 13.85 10.32
C VAL A 5 -15.86 12.63 9.41
N ALA A 6 -14.81 12.55 8.61
CA ALA A 6 -14.51 11.39 7.79
C ALA A 6 -13.26 10.72 8.34
N PHE A 7 -13.29 9.38 8.41
CA PHE A 7 -12.19 8.57 8.89
C PHE A 7 -11.71 7.69 7.75
N ASP A 8 -10.39 7.60 7.62
CA ASP A 8 -9.78 6.52 6.87
C ASP A 8 -10.08 5.18 7.57
N PHE A 9 -9.89 4.06 6.90
CA PHE A 9 -10.15 2.74 7.47
C PHE A 9 -8.90 2.14 8.10
N ASP A 10 -7.86 1.90 7.30
CA ASP A 10 -6.68 1.14 7.72
C ASP A 10 -5.84 1.91 8.73
N GLY A 11 -5.66 1.32 9.92
CA GLY A 11 -4.91 1.97 11.01
C GLY A 11 -5.64 3.12 11.69
N THR A 12 -6.83 3.51 11.21
CA THR A 12 -7.68 4.54 11.84
C THR A 12 -8.87 3.90 12.56
N LEU A 13 -9.67 3.10 11.86
CA LEU A 13 -10.84 2.41 12.43
C LEU A 13 -10.53 1.00 12.94
N ALA A 14 -9.46 0.38 12.44
CA ALA A 14 -9.03 -0.96 12.85
C ALA A 14 -7.50 -1.15 12.75
N PRO A 15 -6.88 -2.03 13.55
CA PRO A 15 -5.44 -2.28 13.55
C PRO A 15 -5.03 -3.21 12.39
N THR A 16 -5.35 -2.84 11.16
CA THR A 16 -5.15 -3.66 9.94
C THR A 16 -3.78 -3.46 9.28
N ILE A 17 -3.00 -2.47 9.71
CA ILE A 17 -1.72 -2.09 9.08
C ILE A 17 -0.77 -3.30 8.87
N PRO A 18 -0.52 -4.18 9.86
CA PRO A 18 0.36 -5.33 9.65
C PRO A 18 -0.15 -6.30 8.58
N MET A 19 -1.46 -6.50 8.50
CA MET A 19 -2.10 -7.37 7.52
C MET A 19 -2.00 -6.77 6.11
N VAL A 20 -2.29 -5.48 5.96
CA VAL A 20 -2.22 -4.77 4.67
C VAL A 20 -0.81 -4.81 4.11
N ILE A 21 0.21 -4.55 4.94
CA ILE A 21 1.62 -4.63 4.52
C ILE A 21 1.96 -6.05 4.03
N LYS A 22 1.54 -7.09 4.76
CA LYS A 22 1.78 -8.48 4.37
C LYS A 22 1.12 -8.82 3.04
N ALA A 23 -0.17 -8.47 2.88
CA ALA A 23 -0.93 -8.75 1.67
C ALA A 23 -0.36 -8.01 0.44
N PHE A 24 -0.03 -6.73 0.61
CA PHE A 24 0.57 -5.92 -0.44
C PHE A 24 1.93 -6.48 -0.87
N ARG A 25 2.81 -6.79 0.10
CA ARG A 25 4.12 -7.39 -0.19
C ARG A 25 3.99 -8.68 -1.00
N SER A 26 3.13 -9.61 -0.56
CA SER A 26 2.92 -10.88 -1.26
C SER A 26 2.39 -10.69 -2.69
N SER A 27 1.56 -9.66 -2.91
CA SER A 27 0.96 -9.38 -4.22
C SER A 27 1.95 -8.73 -5.19
N VAL A 28 2.88 -7.92 -4.67
CA VAL A 28 3.78 -7.09 -5.49
C VAL A 28 5.17 -7.71 -5.64
N ALA A 29 5.60 -8.58 -4.72
CA ALA A 29 6.92 -9.23 -4.76
C ALA A 29 7.31 -9.85 -6.12
N PRO A 30 6.41 -10.50 -6.90
CA PRO A 30 6.78 -11.03 -8.21
C PRO A 30 7.20 -9.99 -9.26
N TYR A 31 6.90 -8.71 -9.03
CA TYR A 31 7.15 -7.62 -9.98
C TYR A 31 8.35 -6.72 -9.58
N VAL A 32 9.04 -7.07 -8.49
CA VAL A 32 10.12 -6.27 -7.91
C VAL A 32 11.39 -7.14 -7.83
N GLU A 33 12.52 -6.63 -8.31
CA GLU A 33 13.82 -7.35 -8.31
C GLU A 33 14.60 -7.20 -7.00
N HIS A 34 14.02 -6.54 -6.00
CA HIS A 34 14.62 -6.29 -4.70
C HIS A 34 13.65 -6.67 -3.58
N GLU A 35 14.18 -6.87 -2.38
CA GLU A 35 13.35 -7.14 -1.21
C GLU A 35 12.50 -5.91 -0.88
N LEU A 36 11.18 -6.10 -0.85
CA LEU A 36 10.25 -5.02 -0.55
C LEU A 36 10.10 -4.82 0.96
N THR A 37 10.78 -3.81 1.49
CA THR A 37 10.78 -3.48 2.92
C THR A 37 9.41 -2.94 3.37
N THR A 38 9.12 -3.08 4.67
CA THR A 38 7.91 -2.50 5.27
C THR A 38 7.86 -0.98 5.08
N GLN A 39 8.98 -0.30 5.27
CA GLN A 39 9.09 1.15 5.15
C GLN A 39 8.78 1.63 3.73
N ALA A 40 9.28 0.92 2.71
CA ALA A 40 8.97 1.22 1.31
C ALA A 40 7.47 1.12 1.01
N ILE A 41 6.76 0.17 1.61
CA ILE A 41 5.30 0.03 1.46
C ILE A 41 4.58 1.17 2.20
N VAL A 42 4.93 1.43 3.46
CA VAL A 42 4.28 2.45 4.29
C VAL A 42 4.44 3.85 3.70
N HIS A 43 5.56 4.15 3.05
CA HIS A 43 5.77 5.42 2.34
C HIS A 43 4.79 5.66 1.17
N THR A 44 4.04 4.63 0.73
CA THR A 44 3.03 4.78 -0.33
C THR A 44 1.61 4.97 0.19
N PHE A 45 1.38 4.88 1.51
CA PHE A 45 0.05 5.03 2.09
C PHE A 45 -0.53 6.43 1.84
N GLY A 46 -1.82 6.49 1.55
CA GLY A 46 -2.52 7.68 1.06
C GLY A 46 -2.66 7.74 -0.47
N LEU A 47 -1.93 6.90 -1.21
CA LEU A 47 -2.25 6.60 -2.61
C LEU A 47 -3.36 5.55 -2.69
N ASN A 48 -4.04 5.49 -3.83
CA ASN A 48 -4.83 4.30 -4.18
C ASN A 48 -3.91 3.12 -4.54
N GLU A 49 -4.47 1.93 -4.66
CA GLU A 49 -3.74 0.68 -4.83
C GLU A 49 -2.89 0.68 -6.12
N ILE A 50 -3.43 1.23 -7.21
CA ILE A 50 -2.70 1.37 -8.48
C ILE A 50 -1.49 2.31 -8.30
N GLY A 51 -1.68 3.41 -7.57
CA GLY A 51 -0.61 4.36 -7.24
C GLY A 51 0.47 3.71 -6.39
N MET A 52 0.09 2.95 -5.36
CA MET A 52 1.03 2.20 -4.53
C MET A 52 1.85 1.21 -5.36
N VAL A 53 1.21 0.38 -6.19
CA VAL A 53 1.90 -0.60 -7.05
C VAL A 53 2.87 0.09 -8.00
N LYS A 54 2.47 1.19 -8.64
CA LYS A 54 3.35 1.96 -9.53
C LYS A 54 4.55 2.56 -8.81
N SER A 55 4.35 3.04 -7.58
CA SER A 55 5.43 3.62 -6.76
C SER A 55 6.48 2.59 -6.39
N VAL A 56 6.10 1.32 -6.27
CA VAL A 56 6.99 0.24 -5.79
C VAL A 56 7.57 -0.60 -6.93
N ALA A 57 6.74 -1.01 -7.89
CA ALA A 57 7.15 -1.90 -8.99
C ALA A 57 7.67 -1.15 -10.23
N GLY A 58 7.56 0.18 -10.27
CA GLY A 58 7.92 0.99 -11.45
C GLY A 58 7.15 0.51 -12.70
N PRO A 59 7.66 0.65 -13.93
CA PRO A 59 6.94 0.26 -15.15
C PRO A 59 6.73 -1.25 -15.35
N ARG A 60 7.27 -2.11 -14.46
CA ARG A 60 7.26 -3.56 -14.62
C ARG A 60 5.92 -4.23 -14.28
N TRP A 61 5.01 -3.54 -13.59
CA TRP A 61 3.69 -4.08 -13.22
C TRP A 61 2.79 -4.47 -14.43
N ARG A 62 3.13 -4.04 -15.65
CA ARG A 62 2.39 -4.34 -16.90
C ARG A 62 2.98 -5.45 -17.77
N LYS A 63 4.16 -5.99 -17.44
CA LYS A 63 4.77 -7.05 -18.25
C LYS A 63 4.20 -8.41 -17.81
N ARG A 64 3.18 -8.88 -18.53
CA ARG A 64 2.81 -10.29 -18.64
C ARG A 64 2.80 -10.67 -20.11
#